data_AF-A0A7Y0PM16-F1
#
_entry.id   AF-A0A7Y0PM16-F1
#
_cell.length_a   1.000
_cell.length_b   1.000
_cell.length_c   1.000
_cell.angle_alpha   90.00
_cell.angle_beta   90.00
_cell.angle_gamma   90.00
#
_symmetry.space_group_name_H-M   'P 1'
#
loop_
_entity.id
_entity.type
_entity.pdbx_description
1 polymer ?
#
loop_
_entity_poly.entity_id
_entity_poly.type
_entity_poly.pdbx_seq_one_letter_code
_entity_poly.pdbx_strand_id
1 'polypeptide(L)'
;MDTISKMQEEVTQNTELHHYILETFGLQSKKKRVRKKLFKQVISQEKVLKKVVKEFKQTDQEQTIPSGQQVESTFSFDKLPITTLLKIGKEFFKEEESVRFYYNKNKEPFYKNKEMLIACISTNYAGAPADIQKEIITKL
;
A
#
# COMPACT_ATOMS: atom_id res chain seq x y z
N MET A 1 -12.36 20.92 -27.02
CA MET A 1 -11.51 20.02 -26.22
C MET A 1 -11.83 18.60 -26.63
N ASP A 2 -10.97 18.02 -27.47
CA ASP A 2 -11.17 16.66 -28.00
C ASP A 2 -11.20 15.64 -26.86
N THR A 3 -12.11 14.67 -26.94
CA THR A 3 -12.24 13.57 -25.97
C THR A 3 -10.92 12.80 -25.78
N ILE A 4 -10.06 12.85 -26.80
CA ILE A 4 -8.72 12.25 -26.83
C ILE A 4 -7.75 12.99 -25.91
N SER A 5 -7.76 14.34 -25.92
CA SER A 5 -6.89 15.13 -25.04
C SER A 5 -7.26 14.92 -23.57
N LYS A 6 -8.57 14.80 -23.26
CA LYS A 6 -9.03 14.46 -21.91
C LYS A 6 -8.57 13.07 -21.47
N MET A 7 -8.66 12.06 -22.33
CA MET A 7 -8.15 10.71 -22.01
C MET A 7 -6.63 10.69 -21.82
N GLN A 8 -5.87 11.48 -22.60
CA GLN A 8 -4.43 11.59 -22.43
C GLN A 8 -4.07 12.28 -21.12
N GLU A 9 -4.79 13.33 -20.73
CA GLU A 9 -4.63 13.96 -19.42
C GLU A 9 -4.95 13.01 -18.28
N GLU A 10 -6.07 12.28 -18.33
CA GLU A 10 -6.46 11.29 -17.31
C GLU A 10 -5.36 10.22 -17.11
N VAL A 11 -4.81 9.69 -18.21
CA VAL A 11 -3.76 8.65 -18.15
C VAL A 11 -2.42 9.21 -17.68
N THR A 12 -2.15 10.50 -17.90
CA THR A 12 -0.90 11.14 -17.44
C THR A 12 -0.98 11.56 -15.97
N GLN A 13 -2.17 11.93 -15.49
CA GLN A 13 -2.41 12.32 -14.10
C GLN A 13 -2.58 11.11 -13.17
N ASN A 14 -3.10 9.99 -13.68
CA ASN A 14 -3.29 8.79 -12.87
C ASN A 14 -2.04 7.88 -12.91
N THR A 15 -1.28 7.90 -11.81
CA THR A 15 -0.04 7.11 -11.65
C THR A 15 -0.27 5.60 -11.67
N GLU A 16 -1.45 5.15 -11.24
CA GLU A 16 -1.84 3.74 -11.20
C GLU A 16 -2.15 3.22 -12.60
N LEU A 17 -2.94 3.98 -13.38
CA LEU A 17 -3.17 3.73 -14.81
C LEU A 17 -1.86 3.70 -15.59
N HIS A 18 -0.94 4.62 -15.29
CA HIS A 18 0.38 4.65 -15.91
C HIS A 18 1.21 3.40 -15.56
N HIS A 19 1.14 2.91 -14.31
CA HIS A 19 1.81 1.67 -13.92
C HIS A 19 1.18 0.44 -14.60
N TYR A 20 -0.16 0.37 -14.60
CA TYR A 20 -0.93 -0.70 -15.23
C TYR A 20 -0.60 -0.80 -16.72
N ILE A 21 -0.61 0.31 -17.46
CA ILE A 21 -0.20 0.34 -18.88
C ILE A 21 1.24 -0.15 -19.08
N LEU A 22 2.17 0.11 -18.16
CA LEU A 22 3.52 -0.42 -18.30
C LEU A 22 3.60 -1.92 -17.99
N GLU A 23 2.78 -2.39 -17.07
CA GLU A 23 2.72 -3.78 -16.62
C GLU A 23 2.02 -4.69 -17.64
N THR A 24 0.88 -4.28 -18.18
CA THR A 24 0.14 -5.01 -19.23
C THR A 24 1.00 -5.25 -20.48
N PHE A 25 1.94 -4.35 -20.78
CA PHE A 25 2.85 -4.48 -21.92
C PHE A 25 4.20 -5.12 -21.55
N GLY A 26 4.33 -5.71 -20.36
CA GLY A 26 5.48 -6.52 -19.95
C GLY A 26 6.76 -5.71 -19.68
N LEU A 27 6.65 -4.41 -19.39
CA LEU A 27 7.81 -3.53 -19.22
C LEU A 27 8.21 -3.36 -17.77
N GLN A 28 8.89 -4.36 -17.24
CA GLN A 28 9.58 -4.30 -15.95
C GLN A 28 10.85 -3.42 -15.96
N SER A 29 11.20 -2.80 -17.09
CA SER A 29 12.43 -2.02 -17.22
C SER A 29 12.43 -0.80 -16.30
N LYS A 30 13.43 -0.70 -15.42
CA LYS A 30 13.64 0.47 -14.54
C LYS A 30 14.17 1.72 -15.28
N LYS A 31 14.56 1.59 -16.55
CA LYS A 31 15.15 2.69 -17.32
C LYS A 31 14.08 3.70 -17.76
N LYS A 32 14.14 4.92 -17.22
CA LYS A 32 13.23 6.04 -17.51
C LYS A 32 12.98 6.28 -19.01
N ARG A 33 14.05 6.24 -19.82
CA ARG A 33 13.97 6.47 -21.28
C ARG A 33 13.14 5.41 -22.00
N VAL A 34 13.21 4.16 -21.56
CA VAL A 34 12.48 3.03 -22.16
C VAL A 34 10.99 3.13 -21.84
N ARG A 35 10.64 3.38 -20.57
CA ARG A 35 9.26 3.61 -20.14
C ARG A 35 8.58 4.71 -20.93
N LYS A 36 9.24 5.87 -21.06
CA LYS A 36 8.70 7.03 -21.78
C LYS A 36 8.50 6.76 -23.28
N LYS A 37 9.37 5.97 -23.90
CA LYS A 37 9.24 5.62 -25.34
C LYS A 37 8.00 4.76 -25.58
N LEU A 38 7.77 3.77 -24.72
CA LEU A 38 6.70 2.79 -24.90
C LEU A 38 5.35 3.37 -24.51
N PHE A 39 5.29 4.15 -23.44
CA PHE A 39 4.08 4.90 -23.09
C PHE A 39 3.61 5.81 -24.23
N LYS A 40 4.54 6.52 -24.89
CA LYS A 40 4.22 7.31 -26.09
C LYS A 40 3.69 6.45 -27.25
N GLN A 41 4.23 5.25 -27.45
CA GLN A 41 3.75 4.34 -28.48
C GLN A 41 2.33 3.85 -28.17
N VAL A 42 2.03 3.51 -26.91
CA VAL A 42 0.69 3.06 -26.49
C VAL A 42 -0.33 4.20 -26.60
N ILE A 43 0.02 5.42 -26.16
CA ILE A 43 -0.84 6.60 -26.32
C ILE A 43 -1.13 6.89 -27.80
N SER A 44 -0.14 6.71 -28.68
CA SER A 44 -0.34 6.91 -30.12
C SER A 44 -1.28 5.88 -30.75
N GLN A 45 -1.48 4.73 -30.09
CA GLN A 45 -2.37 3.67 -30.55
C GLN A 45 -3.72 3.74 -29.82
N GLU A 46 -4.59 4.63 -30.31
CA GLU A 46 -5.89 4.95 -29.71
C GLU A 46 -6.77 3.71 -29.44
N LYS A 47 -6.77 2.73 -30.35
CA LYS A 47 -7.54 1.48 -30.20
C LYS A 47 -7.07 0.64 -29.01
N VAL A 48 -5.78 0.67 -28.71
CA VAL A 48 -5.19 -0.10 -27.60
C VAL A 48 -5.40 0.64 -26.29
N LEU A 49 -5.23 1.97 -26.29
CA LEU A 49 -5.52 2.81 -25.13
C LEU A 49 -6.97 2.66 -24.66
N LYS A 50 -7.95 2.68 -25.58
CA LYS A 50 -9.37 2.48 -25.23
C LYS A 50 -9.68 1.11 -24.64
N LYS A 51 -8.94 0.06 -25.04
CA LYS A 51 -9.10 -1.29 -24.47
C LYS A 51 -8.53 -1.36 -23.06
N VAL A 52 -7.30 -0.88 -22.87
CA VAL A 52 -6.61 -0.91 -21.57
C VAL A 52 -7.31 -0.04 -20.53
N VAL A 53 -7.83 1.13 -20.92
CA VAL A 53 -8.63 1.99 -20.02
C VAL A 53 -9.97 1.33 -19.66
N LYS A 54 -10.59 0.58 -20.58
CA LYS A 54 -11.81 -0.18 -20.27
C LYS A 54 -11.53 -1.36 -19.33
N GLU A 55 -10.45 -2.09 -19.57
CA GLU A 55 -10.01 -3.20 -18.72
C GLU A 55 -9.68 -2.70 -17.30
N PHE A 56 -8.93 -1.60 -17.17
CA PHE A 56 -8.64 -0.98 -15.88
C PHE A 56 -9.93 -0.59 -15.11
N LYS A 57 -10.87 0.08 -15.79
CA LYS A 57 -12.16 0.45 -15.18
C LYS A 57 -13.05 -0.75 -14.85
N GLN A 58 -12.88 -1.88 -15.52
CA GLN A 58 -13.59 -3.12 -15.20
C GLN A 58 -12.96 -3.84 -14.01
N THR A 59 -11.64 -3.82 -13.85
CA THR A 59 -10.97 -4.34 -12.64
C THR A 59 -11.35 -3.56 -11.37
N ASP A 60 -11.66 -2.27 -11.47
CA ASP A 60 -12.16 -1.49 -10.32
C ASP A 60 -13.62 -1.80 -9.95
N GLN A 61 -14.41 -2.42 -10.85
CA GLN A 61 -15.83 -2.72 -10.61
C GLN A 61 -16.09 -4.13 -10.05
N GLU A 62 -15.08 -5.00 -9.98
CA GLU A 62 -15.21 -6.35 -9.44
C GLU A 62 -14.85 -6.47 -7.94
N GLN A 63 -14.81 -5.34 -7.22
CA GLN A 63 -14.81 -5.30 -5.75
C GLN A 63 -16.09 -4.69 -5.20
N THR A 64 -17.24 -5.28 -5.55
CA THR A 64 -18.47 -5.09 -4.76
C THR A 64 -18.35 -5.92 -3.49
N ILE A 65 -17.68 -5.37 -2.48
CA ILE A 65 -17.72 -5.91 -1.12
C ILE A 65 -19.10 -5.54 -0.53
N PRO A 66 -19.85 -6.47 0.10
CA PRO A 66 -21.18 -6.18 0.60
C PRO A 66 -21.13 -5.15 1.71
N SER A 67 -21.92 -4.09 1.57
CA SER A 67 -22.32 -3.21 2.65
C SER A 67 -23.08 -4.01 3.71
N GLY A 68 -22.56 -4.06 4.94
CA GLY A 68 -23.33 -4.53 6.10
C GLY A 68 -22.53 -5.35 7.09
N GLN A 69 -21.51 -4.77 7.71
CA GLN A 69 -21.03 -5.18 9.02
C GLN A 69 -20.27 -4.00 9.61
N GLN A 70 -20.59 -3.67 10.87
CA GLN A 70 -19.85 -2.68 11.64
C GLN A 70 -18.37 -3.03 11.60
N VAL A 71 -17.60 -2.27 10.81
CA VAL A 71 -16.17 -2.47 10.70
C VAL A 71 -15.55 -1.90 11.97
N GLU A 72 -15.42 -2.73 13.00
CA GLU A 72 -14.27 -2.63 13.88
C GLU A 72 -13.06 -2.73 12.96
N SER A 73 -12.49 -1.58 12.61
CA SER A 73 -11.38 -1.46 11.69
C SER A 73 -10.21 -2.26 12.24
N THR A 74 -10.08 -3.50 11.78
CA THR A 74 -8.91 -4.34 11.97
C THR A 74 -7.79 -3.75 11.13
N PHE A 75 -7.16 -2.72 11.69
CA PHE A 75 -6.00 -2.10 11.11
C PHE A 75 -4.86 -3.14 11.04
N SER A 76 -4.39 -3.47 9.83
CA SER A 76 -3.31 -4.45 9.64
C SER A 76 -1.94 -3.77 9.71
N PHE A 77 -1.12 -4.22 10.66
CA PHE A 77 0.25 -3.75 10.88
C PHE A 77 1.27 -4.43 9.95
N ASP A 78 0.87 -5.43 9.15
CA ASP A 78 1.78 -6.27 8.35
C ASP A 78 2.54 -5.49 7.28
N LYS A 79 1.83 -4.55 6.65
CA LYS A 79 2.33 -3.74 5.52
C LYS A 79 3.18 -2.56 5.97
N LEU A 80 3.24 -2.28 7.26
CA LEU A 80 3.98 -1.13 7.76
C LEU A 80 5.49 -1.38 7.74
N PRO A 81 6.28 -0.30 7.49
CA PRO A 81 7.71 -0.38 7.60
C PRO A 81 8.11 -0.57 9.07
N ILE A 82 9.21 -1.31 9.29
CA ILE A 82 9.64 -1.69 10.63
C ILE A 82 9.94 -0.49 11.54
N THR A 83 10.38 0.61 10.94
CA THR A 83 10.66 1.88 11.62
C THR A 83 9.39 2.47 12.22
N THR A 84 8.26 2.39 11.52
CA THR A 84 6.96 2.87 12.03
C THR A 84 6.45 1.96 13.14
N LEU A 85 6.57 0.64 12.98
CA LEU A 85 6.22 -0.32 14.05
C LEU A 85 7.01 -0.06 15.33
N LEU A 86 8.32 0.18 15.21
CA LEU A 86 9.17 0.51 16.36
C LEU A 86 8.86 1.88 16.97
N LYS A 87 8.47 2.87 16.19
CA LYS A 87 8.04 4.18 16.72
C LYS A 87 6.77 4.03 17.55
N ILE A 88 5.75 3.37 17.01
CA ILE A 88 4.48 3.10 17.70
C ILE A 88 4.74 2.27 18.96
N GLY A 89 5.48 1.17 18.85
CA GLY A 89 5.85 0.35 19.99
C GLY A 89 6.56 1.14 21.08
N LYS A 90 7.49 2.03 20.72
CA LYS A 90 8.20 2.87 21.70
C LYS A 90 7.37 3.99 22.29
N GLU A 91 6.32 4.46 21.62
CA GLU A 91 5.46 5.52 22.16
C GLU A 91 4.41 4.93 23.09
N PHE A 92 3.77 3.84 22.69
CA PHE A 92 2.58 3.29 23.37
C PHE A 92 2.85 2.00 24.16
N PHE A 93 3.86 1.21 23.77
CA PHE A 93 4.09 -0.16 24.29
C PHE A 93 5.56 -0.37 24.71
N LYS A 94 6.13 0.56 25.50
CA LYS A 94 7.55 0.56 25.91
C LYS A 94 7.97 -0.66 26.71
N GLU A 95 7.03 -1.27 27.42
CA GLU A 95 7.27 -2.38 28.34
C GLU A 95 7.41 -3.72 27.63
N GLU A 96 7.00 -3.79 26.36
CA GLU A 96 7.02 -5.02 25.57
C GLU A 96 8.41 -5.49 25.18
N GLU A 97 8.66 -6.78 25.38
CA GLU A 97 9.95 -7.41 25.11
C GLU A 97 10.32 -7.36 23.62
N SER A 98 9.34 -7.54 22.74
CA SER A 98 9.52 -7.51 21.29
C SER A 98 9.94 -6.13 20.76
N VAL A 99 9.46 -5.06 21.41
CA VAL A 99 9.82 -3.67 21.08
C VAL A 99 11.20 -3.33 21.67
N ARG A 100 11.41 -3.68 22.95
CA ARG A 100 12.63 -3.34 23.70
C ARG A 100 13.86 -4.09 23.18
N PHE A 101 13.69 -5.37 22.86
CA PHE A 101 14.78 -6.26 22.46
C PHE A 101 14.89 -6.48 20.96
N TYR A 102 14.18 -5.67 20.15
CA TYR A 102 14.20 -5.80 18.70
C TYR A 102 15.61 -5.82 18.09
N TYR A 103 16.57 -5.09 18.67
CA TYR A 103 17.97 -5.10 18.22
C TYR A 103 18.93 -5.81 19.18
N ASN A 104 18.42 -6.50 20.20
CA ASN A 104 19.24 -7.19 21.20
C ASN A 104 19.58 -8.61 20.74
N LYS A 105 20.84 -8.82 20.33
CA LYS A 105 21.35 -10.13 19.90
C LYS A 105 21.29 -11.20 21.00
N ASN A 106 21.36 -10.80 22.27
CA ASN A 106 21.35 -11.73 23.40
C ASN A 106 19.95 -12.32 23.66
N LYS A 107 18.93 -11.80 22.98
CA LYS A 107 17.54 -12.24 23.05
C LYS A 107 17.11 -12.69 21.66
N GLU A 108 17.63 -13.85 21.23
CA GLU A 108 17.40 -14.43 19.91
C GLU A 108 15.92 -14.46 19.46
N PRO A 109 14.92 -14.76 20.32
CA PRO A 109 13.52 -14.79 19.89
C PRO A 109 13.01 -13.45 19.35
N PHE A 110 13.57 -12.35 19.84
CA PHE A 110 13.15 -10.98 19.53
C PHE A 110 14.14 -10.25 18.60
N TYR A 111 15.31 -10.82 18.35
CA TYR A 111 16.34 -10.16 17.55
C TYR A 111 15.92 -10.05 16.08
N LYS A 112 15.62 -8.82 15.66
CA LYS A 112 15.18 -8.44 14.31
C LYS A 112 13.95 -9.21 13.81
N ASN A 113 13.17 -9.78 14.73
CA ASN A 113 12.01 -10.58 14.37
C ASN A 113 10.80 -9.67 14.12
N LYS A 114 10.48 -9.44 12.84
CA LYS A 114 9.34 -8.58 12.44
C LYS A 114 8.00 -9.19 12.85
N GLU A 115 7.85 -10.49 12.67
CA GLU A 115 6.57 -11.19 12.91
C GLU A 115 6.18 -11.11 14.39
N MET A 116 7.13 -11.35 15.28
CA MET A 116 6.93 -11.19 16.73
C MET A 116 6.59 -9.76 17.12
N LEU A 117 7.22 -8.76 16.48
CA LEU A 117 6.91 -7.35 16.71
C LEU A 117 5.49 -7.00 16.27
N ILE A 118 5.06 -7.49 15.10
CA ILE A 118 3.70 -7.28 14.59
C ILE A 118 2.69 -7.95 15.51
N ALA A 119 2.91 -9.20 15.91
CA ALA A 119 2.03 -9.94 16.79
C ALA A 119 1.84 -9.20 18.12
N CYS A 120 2.93 -8.81 18.79
CA CYS A 120 2.84 -8.02 20.03
C CYS A 120 2.07 -6.71 19.85
N ILE A 121 2.40 -5.92 18.82
CA ILE A 121 1.71 -4.64 18.58
C ILE A 121 0.22 -4.86 18.29
N SER A 122 -0.12 -5.89 17.53
CA SER A 122 -1.51 -6.19 17.15
C SER A 122 -2.34 -6.64 18.36
N THR A 123 -1.79 -7.53 19.19
CA THR A 123 -2.42 -7.98 20.44
C THR A 123 -2.62 -6.82 21.41
N ASN A 124 -1.60 -5.98 21.58
CA ASN A 124 -1.68 -4.84 22.49
C ASN A 124 -2.56 -3.72 21.97
N TYR A 125 -2.59 -3.51 20.66
CA TYR A 125 -3.53 -2.59 20.03
C TYR A 125 -4.97 -3.04 20.27
N ALA A 126 -5.28 -4.34 20.11
CA ALA A 126 -6.61 -4.88 20.36
C ALA A 126 -7.04 -4.75 21.84
N GLY A 127 -6.09 -4.87 22.78
CA GLY A 127 -6.34 -4.69 24.21
C GLY A 127 -6.30 -3.23 24.71
N ALA A 128 -5.87 -2.28 23.87
CA ALA A 128 -5.72 -0.88 24.28
C ALA A 128 -7.07 -0.14 24.32
N PRO A 129 -7.20 0.89 25.19
CA PRO A 129 -8.34 1.80 25.18
C PRO A 129 -8.56 2.44 23.81
N ALA A 130 -9.82 2.72 23.47
CA ALA A 130 -10.21 3.30 22.18
C ALA A 130 -9.51 4.65 21.88
N ASP A 131 -9.15 5.42 22.90
CA ASP A 131 -8.44 6.69 22.74
C ASP A 131 -7.01 6.46 22.23
N ILE A 132 -6.31 5.45 22.78
CA ILE A 132 -4.97 5.06 22.35
C ILE A 132 -5.00 4.50 20.93
N GLN A 133 -6.01 3.67 20.60
CA GLN A 133 -6.18 3.14 19.25
C GLN A 133 -6.33 4.26 18.20
N LYS A 134 -7.16 5.27 18.49
CA LYS A 134 -7.34 6.44 17.64
C LYS A 134 -6.06 7.26 17.49
N GLU A 135 -5.31 7.44 18.58
CA GLU A 135 -4.03 8.17 18.53
C GLU A 135 -2.99 7.45 17.66
N ILE A 136 -2.92 6.11 17.75
CA ILE A 136 -2.05 5.28 16.91
C ILE A 136 -2.42 5.46 15.43
N ILE A 137 -3.71 5.37 15.08
CA ILE A 137 -4.20 5.59 13.70
C ILE A 137 -3.85 6.99 13.20
N THR A 138 -3.94 8.01 14.03
CA THR A 138 -3.65 9.40 13.63
C THR A 138 -2.16 9.63 13.32
N LYS A 139 -1.28 8.82 13.92
CA LYS A 139 0.19 8.92 13.75
C LYS A 139 0.76 8.05 12.62
N LEU A 140 -0.08 7.28 11.95
CA LEU A 140 0.27 6.41 10.83
C LEU A 140 0.28 7.17 9.50
#